data_AF-A0A392NLY9-F1
#
_entry.id   AF-A0A392NLY9-F1
#
_cell.length_a   1.000
_cell.length_b   1.000
_cell.length_c   1.000
_cell.angle_alpha   90.00
_cell.angle_beta   90.00
_cell.angle_gamma   90.00
#
_symmetry.space_group_name_H-M   'P 1'
#
loop_
_entity.id
_entity.type
_entity.pdbx_description
1 polymer ?
#
loop_
_entity_poly.entity_id
_entity_poly.type
_entity_poly.pdbx_seq_one_letter_code
_entity_poly.pdbx_strand_id
1 'polypeptide(L)'
;HSQRCCEELVAAGAIDTLLRLIQTISRSIPDQEVLKHVLSTLRNLARYPHLLEVLIQRHNSIQTIVLELLRNKEEGFFIASELLKKICSTHKGVDAILKSPALLKRLRSLVEELTRKTTYQKRNVRGPTPSSVVIVRENTDRRLKEATEILKLLTQP
;
A
#
# COMPACT_ATOMS: atom_id res chain seq x y z
N HIS A 1 19.91 -1.80 1.71
CA HIS A 1 20.23 -3.15 1.19
C HIS A 1 20.97 -3.01 -0.13
N SER A 2 21.99 -3.83 -0.35
CA SER A 2 22.68 -3.90 -1.64
C SER A 2 21.86 -4.70 -2.64
N GLN A 3 22.07 -4.45 -3.94
CA GLN A 3 21.34 -5.16 -5.01
C GLN A 3 21.56 -6.67 -4.93
N ARG A 4 22.82 -7.09 -4.78
CA ARG A 4 23.21 -8.51 -4.66
C ARG A 4 22.48 -9.24 -3.53
N CYS A 5 22.35 -8.62 -2.36
CA CYS A 5 21.60 -9.21 -1.24
C CYS A 5 20.11 -9.38 -1.58
N CYS A 6 19.51 -8.40 -2.26
CA CYS A 6 18.11 -8.49 -2.70
C CYS A 6 17.92 -9.57 -3.78
N GLU A 7 18.86 -9.71 -4.71
CA GLU A 7 18.88 -10.77 -5.73
C GLU A 7 18.99 -12.16 -5.08
N GLU A 8 19.90 -12.35 -4.13
CA GLU A 8 20.06 -13.59 -3.37
C GLU A 8 18.79 -13.96 -2.59
N LEU A 9 18.13 -12.98 -1.94
CA LEU A 9 16.85 -13.20 -1.27
C LEU A 9 15.75 -13.64 -2.26
N VAL A 10 15.64 -12.98 -3.40
CA VAL A 10 14.64 -13.34 -4.42
C VAL A 10 14.91 -14.72 -5.01
N ALA A 11 16.18 -15.05 -5.27
CA ALA A 11 16.61 -16.38 -5.73
C ALA A 11 16.24 -17.48 -4.72
N ALA A 12 16.30 -17.19 -3.41
CA ALA A 12 15.86 -18.08 -2.34
C ALA A 12 14.33 -18.17 -2.18
N GLY A 13 13.53 -17.54 -3.06
CA GLY A 13 12.07 -17.60 -3.02
C GLY A 13 11.42 -16.64 -2.01
N ALA A 14 12.14 -15.60 -1.56
CA ALA A 14 11.63 -14.70 -0.52
C ALA A 14 10.29 -14.03 -0.87
N ILE A 15 10.03 -13.69 -2.14
CA ILE A 15 8.79 -12.99 -2.52
C ILE A 15 7.55 -13.83 -2.18
N ASP A 16 7.53 -15.11 -2.56
CA ASP A 16 6.37 -15.98 -2.34
C ASP A 16 6.14 -16.22 -0.84
N THR A 17 7.22 -16.32 -0.07
CA THR A 17 7.17 -16.43 1.40
C THR A 17 6.62 -15.16 2.04
N LEU A 18 7.10 -13.98 1.64
CA LEU A 18 6.65 -12.69 2.17
C LEU A 18 5.18 -12.42 1.83
N LEU A 19 4.74 -12.74 0.60
CA LEU A 19 3.34 -12.59 0.20
C LEU A 19 2.41 -13.50 1.01
N ARG A 20 2.83 -14.75 1.26
CA ARG A 20 2.10 -15.69 2.12
C ARG A 20 1.96 -15.16 3.54
N LEU A 21 3.05 -14.61 4.11
CA LEU A 21 3.02 -14.02 5.45
C LEU A 21 2.02 -12.87 5.55
N ILE A 22 1.94 -11.97 4.56
CA ILE A 22 0.94 -10.87 4.57
C ILE A 22 -0.49 -11.40 4.69
N GLN A 23 -0.78 -12.52 4.03
CA GLN A 23 -2.11 -13.14 4.01
C GLN A 23 -2.47 -13.83 5.33
N THR A 24 -1.48 -14.38 6.04
CA THR A 24 -1.71 -15.16 7.28
C THR A 24 -1.59 -14.35 8.56
N ILE A 25 -0.88 -13.22 8.53
CA ILE A 25 -0.66 -12.35 9.69
C ILE A 25 -1.99 -11.77 10.21
N SER A 26 -2.16 -11.80 11.55
CA SER A 26 -3.36 -11.30 12.22
C SER A 26 -3.33 -9.79 12.49
N ARG A 27 -4.35 -9.27 13.18
CA ARG A 27 -4.43 -7.85 13.59
C ARG A 27 -3.87 -7.59 14.99
N SER A 28 -3.22 -8.59 15.60
CA SER A 28 -2.55 -8.38 16.88
C SER A 28 -1.42 -7.35 16.72
N ILE A 29 -1.14 -6.57 17.76
CA ILE A 29 -0.05 -5.59 17.76
C ILE A 29 1.28 -6.22 17.30
N PRO A 30 1.74 -7.37 17.86
CA PRO A 30 3.01 -7.95 17.42
C PRO A 30 2.98 -8.38 15.95
N ASP A 31 1.86 -8.92 15.47
CA ASP A 31 1.71 -9.31 14.07
C ASP A 31 1.76 -8.10 13.12
N GLN A 32 1.21 -6.96 13.52
CA GLN A 32 1.28 -5.73 12.73
C GLN A 32 2.72 -5.17 12.67
N GLU A 33 3.53 -5.34 13.71
CA GLU A 33 4.96 -4.99 13.65
C GLU A 33 5.72 -5.87 12.66
N VAL A 34 5.47 -7.19 12.67
CA VAL A 34 6.02 -8.12 11.67
C VAL A 34 5.59 -7.73 10.26
N LEU A 35 4.31 -7.37 10.08
CA LEU A 35 3.76 -6.96 8.79
C LEU A 35 4.49 -5.75 8.20
N LYS A 36 4.82 -4.75 9.03
CA LYS A 36 5.60 -3.59 8.59
C LYS A 36 6.97 -3.98 8.06
N HIS A 37 7.64 -4.93 8.72
CA HIS A 37 8.93 -5.45 8.26
C HIS A 37 8.81 -6.24 6.96
N VAL A 38 7.76 -7.05 6.81
CA VAL A 38 7.47 -7.80 5.59
C VAL A 38 7.22 -6.85 4.41
N LEU A 39 6.35 -5.85 4.58
CA LEU A 39 6.08 -4.82 3.56
C LEU A 39 7.33 -4.00 3.23
N SER A 40 8.12 -3.63 4.24
CA SER A 40 9.37 -2.89 4.04
C SER A 40 10.38 -3.69 3.23
N THR A 41 10.47 -5.01 3.49
CA THR A 41 11.32 -5.91 2.72
C THR A 41 10.88 -5.93 1.26
N LEU A 42 9.59 -6.12 0.97
CA LEU A 42 9.07 -6.05 -0.40
C LEU A 42 9.33 -4.69 -1.07
N ARG A 43 9.15 -3.58 -0.36
CA ARG A 43 9.46 -2.22 -0.84
C ARG A 43 10.94 -2.04 -1.19
N ASN A 44 11.82 -2.66 -0.42
CA ASN A 44 13.27 -2.64 -0.65
C ASN A 44 13.65 -3.46 -1.89
N LEU A 45 13.07 -4.65 -2.06
CA LEU A 45 13.24 -5.46 -3.29
C LEU A 45 12.75 -4.69 -4.51
N ALA A 46 11.56 -4.09 -4.43
CA ALA A 46 10.93 -3.28 -5.47
C ALA A 46 11.69 -2.00 -5.85
N ARG A 47 12.81 -1.68 -5.17
CA ARG A 47 13.71 -0.59 -5.61
C ARG A 47 14.46 -0.95 -6.89
N TYR A 48 14.70 -2.24 -7.14
CA TYR A 48 15.43 -2.71 -8.31
C TYR A 48 14.44 -3.11 -9.41
N PRO A 49 14.49 -2.49 -10.61
CA PRO A 49 13.48 -2.71 -11.64
C PRO A 49 13.24 -4.18 -12.00
N HIS A 50 14.29 -4.97 -12.17
CA HIS A 50 14.17 -6.39 -12.49
C HIS A 50 13.53 -7.21 -11.36
N LEU A 51 13.78 -6.87 -10.08
CA LEU A 51 13.11 -7.53 -8.94
C LEU A 51 11.66 -7.08 -8.77
N LEU A 52 11.36 -5.82 -9.08
CA LEU A 52 9.99 -5.31 -9.15
C LEU A 52 9.18 -6.07 -10.21
N GLU A 53 9.75 -6.34 -11.37
CA GLU A 53 9.09 -7.16 -12.39
C GLU A 53 8.80 -8.57 -11.89
N VAL A 54 9.76 -9.22 -11.22
CA VAL A 54 9.53 -10.54 -10.60
C VAL A 54 8.38 -10.46 -9.60
N LEU A 55 8.34 -9.43 -8.74
CA LEU A 55 7.25 -9.23 -7.79
C LEU A 55 5.89 -9.09 -8.49
N ILE A 56 5.81 -8.27 -9.54
CA ILE A 56 4.56 -8.04 -10.31
C ILE A 56 4.07 -9.33 -10.97
N GLN A 57 4.98 -10.17 -11.45
CA GLN A 57 4.64 -11.45 -12.10
C GLN A 57 4.21 -12.54 -11.13
N ARG A 58 4.49 -12.42 -9.82
CA ARG A 58 4.05 -13.41 -8.84
C ARG A 58 2.53 -13.42 -8.69
N HIS A 59 1.98 -14.62 -8.61
CA HIS A 59 0.55 -14.83 -8.51
C HIS A 59 -0.04 -14.10 -7.29
N ASN A 60 -1.13 -13.37 -7.50
CA ASN A 60 -1.84 -12.58 -6.49
C ASN A 60 -0.99 -11.53 -5.74
N SER A 61 0.21 -11.18 -6.21
CA SER A 61 1.09 -10.23 -5.50
C SER A 61 0.44 -8.85 -5.36
N ILE A 62 -0.01 -8.29 -6.48
CA ILE A 62 -0.69 -6.98 -6.54
C ILE A 62 -1.97 -7.01 -5.71
N GLN A 63 -2.79 -8.06 -5.85
CA GLN A 63 -4.00 -8.21 -5.05
C GLN A 63 -3.69 -8.22 -3.56
N THR A 64 -2.67 -8.98 -3.14
CA THR A 64 -2.25 -9.06 -1.74
C THR A 64 -1.82 -7.69 -1.19
N ILE A 65 -1.01 -6.95 -1.95
CA ILE A 65 -0.54 -5.61 -1.57
C ILE A 65 -1.70 -4.61 -1.50
N VAL A 66 -2.63 -4.62 -2.47
CA VAL A 66 -3.81 -3.74 -2.46
C VAL A 66 -4.72 -4.06 -1.28
N LEU A 67 -4.97 -5.34 -0.99
CA LEU A 67 -5.78 -5.73 0.15
C LEU A 67 -5.14 -5.30 1.48
N GLU A 68 -3.82 -5.37 1.58
CA GLU A 68 -3.13 -4.88 2.77
C GLU A 68 -3.19 -3.36 2.92
N LEU A 69 -3.00 -2.60 1.84
CA LEU A 69 -3.21 -1.15 1.82
C LEU A 69 -4.61 -0.78 2.35
N LEU A 70 -5.65 -1.51 1.92
CA LEU A 70 -7.03 -1.24 2.33
C LEU A 70 -7.28 -1.59 3.81
N ARG A 71 -6.56 -2.58 4.33
CA ARG A 71 -6.72 -3.09 5.70
C ARG A 71 -6.00 -2.23 6.73
N ASN A 72 -4.86 -1.63 6.35
CA ASN A 72 -4.02 -0.86 7.25
C ASN A 72 -4.45 0.61 7.38
N LYS A 73 -4.28 1.22 8.55
CA LYS A 73 -4.59 2.64 8.81
C LYS A 73 -3.42 3.42 9.42
N GLU A 74 -2.34 2.71 9.74
CA GLU A 74 -1.17 3.22 10.44
C GLU A 74 0.05 3.19 9.49
N GLU A 75 1.25 3.05 10.03
CA GLU A 75 2.51 3.04 9.27
C GLU A 75 2.51 2.03 8.11
N GLY A 76 1.92 0.84 8.30
CA GLY A 76 1.82 -0.17 7.25
C GLY A 76 1.07 0.29 5.99
N PHE A 77 0.10 1.20 6.14
CA PHE A 77 -0.59 1.84 5.01
C PHE A 77 0.39 2.59 4.11
N PHE A 78 1.28 3.37 4.70
CA PHE A 78 2.22 4.20 3.95
C PHE A 78 3.27 3.35 3.23
N ILE A 79 3.77 2.29 3.89
CA ILE A 79 4.72 1.36 3.26
C ILE A 79 4.05 0.62 2.08
N ALA A 80 2.82 0.15 2.26
CA ALA A 80 2.04 -0.48 1.19
C ALA A 80 1.74 0.50 0.04
N SER A 81 1.44 1.76 0.37
CA SER A 81 1.21 2.83 -0.63
C SER A 81 2.45 3.07 -1.48
N GLU A 82 3.62 3.25 -0.85
CA GLU A 82 4.88 3.44 -1.56
C GLU A 82 5.20 2.26 -2.49
N LEU A 83 4.99 1.03 -2.01
CA LEU A 83 5.17 -0.17 -2.83
C LEU A 83 4.19 -0.19 -4.01
N LEU A 84 2.91 0.13 -3.78
CA LEU A 84 1.90 0.14 -4.83
C LEU A 84 2.17 1.25 -5.86
N LYS A 85 2.63 2.44 -5.44
CA LYS A 85 3.04 3.52 -6.37
C LYS A 85 4.19 3.09 -7.26
N LYS A 86 5.18 2.35 -6.74
CA LYS A 86 6.26 1.75 -7.58
C LYS A 86 5.71 0.72 -8.58
N ILE A 87 4.72 -0.09 -8.17
CA ILE A 87 4.07 -1.02 -9.10
C ILE A 87 3.34 -0.23 -10.20
N CYS A 88 2.57 0.79 -9.83
CA CYS A 88 1.85 1.65 -10.76
C CYS A 88 2.75 2.57 -11.60
N SER A 89 4.05 2.68 -11.31
CA SER A 89 5.00 3.36 -12.20
C SER A 89 5.48 2.46 -13.35
N THR A 90 4.92 1.26 -13.49
CA THR A 90 5.23 0.33 -14.58
C THR A 90 3.96 0.00 -15.37
N HIS A 91 4.08 -0.12 -16.69
CA HIS A 91 2.95 -0.50 -17.54
C HIS A 91 2.33 -1.85 -17.10
N LYS A 92 3.17 -2.84 -16.76
CA LYS A 92 2.71 -4.16 -16.27
C LYS A 92 1.87 -4.05 -14.99
N GLY A 93 2.29 -3.20 -14.06
CA GLY A 93 1.56 -2.99 -12.80
C GLY A 93 0.24 -2.26 -12.99
N VAL A 94 0.22 -1.21 -13.82
CA VAL A 94 -1.02 -0.48 -14.18
C VAL A 94 -2.00 -1.43 -14.88
N ASP A 95 -1.56 -2.14 -15.91
CA ASP A 95 -2.37 -3.08 -16.67
C ASP A 95 -2.97 -4.18 -15.77
N ALA A 96 -2.18 -4.74 -14.85
CA ALA A 96 -2.67 -5.75 -13.92
C ALA A 96 -3.78 -5.24 -12.97
N ILE A 97 -3.69 -3.98 -12.52
CA ILE A 97 -4.74 -3.37 -11.68
C ILE A 97 -5.99 -3.05 -12.52
N LEU A 98 -5.81 -2.49 -13.72
CA LEU A 98 -6.92 -2.13 -14.62
C LEU A 98 -7.68 -3.35 -15.11
N LYS A 99 -6.99 -4.48 -15.36
CA LYS A 99 -7.60 -5.78 -15.67
C LYS A 99 -8.42 -6.38 -14.52
N SER A 100 -8.32 -5.82 -13.32
CA SER A 100 -9.13 -6.23 -12.17
C SER A 100 -10.12 -5.12 -11.77
N PRO A 101 -11.35 -5.13 -12.32
CA PRO A 101 -12.39 -4.18 -11.95
C PRO A 101 -12.68 -4.18 -10.43
N ALA A 102 -12.53 -5.33 -9.77
CA ALA A 102 -12.72 -5.46 -8.33
C ALA A 102 -11.67 -4.68 -7.53
N LEU A 103 -10.38 -4.75 -7.90
CA LEU A 103 -9.31 -3.98 -7.24
C LEU A 103 -9.47 -2.48 -7.51
N LEU A 104 -9.75 -2.11 -8.76
CA LEU A 104 -9.96 -0.72 -9.14
C LEU A 104 -11.15 -0.10 -8.39
N LYS A 105 -12.26 -0.83 -8.28
CA LYS A 105 -13.43 -0.39 -7.50
C LYS A 105 -13.06 -0.15 -6.03
N ARG A 106 -12.31 -1.06 -5.40
CA ARG A 106 -11.89 -0.93 -3.99
C ARG A 106 -10.98 0.28 -3.77
N LEU A 107 -10.04 0.55 -4.68
CA LEU A 107 -9.17 1.72 -4.61
C LEU A 107 -9.96 3.04 -4.75
N ARG A 108 -10.92 3.09 -5.68
CA ARG A 108 -11.83 4.24 -5.81
C ARG A 108 -12.67 4.45 -4.56
N SER A 109 -13.24 3.37 -4.00
CA SER A 109 -14.00 3.43 -2.75
C SER A 109 -13.16 3.92 -1.57
N LEU A 110 -11.87 3.56 -1.49
CA LEU A 110 -10.96 4.08 -0.46
C LEU A 110 -10.83 5.62 -0.55
N VAL A 111 -10.62 6.15 -1.75
CA VAL A 111 -10.49 7.60 -1.97
C VAL A 111 -11.81 8.31 -1.64
N GLU A 112 -12.95 7.77 -2.05
CA GLU A 112 -14.25 8.32 -1.70
C GLU A 112 -14.49 8.34 -0.18
N GLU A 113 -14.19 7.24 0.52
CA GLU A 113 -14.34 7.14 1.97
C GLU A 113 -13.48 8.18 2.70
N LEU A 114 -12.19 8.28 2.33
CA LEU A 114 -11.26 9.22 2.92
C LEU A 114 -11.65 10.67 2.61
N THR A 115 -12.12 10.95 1.40
CA THR A 115 -12.62 12.28 1.02
C THR A 115 -13.81 12.68 1.88
N ARG A 116 -14.79 11.80 2.05
CA ARG A 116 -15.97 12.05 2.92
C ARG A 116 -15.54 12.33 4.36
N LYS A 117 -14.58 11.57 4.89
CA LYS A 117 -14.03 11.75 6.24
C LYS A 117 -13.34 13.10 6.41
N THR A 118 -12.46 13.47 5.49
CA THR A 118 -11.78 14.78 5.48
C THR A 118 -12.80 15.93 5.42
N THR A 119 -13.81 15.84 4.55
CA THR A 119 -14.86 16.87 4.43
C THR A 119 -15.68 17.00 5.71
N TYR A 120 -16.06 15.88 6.33
CA TYR A 120 -16.80 15.88 7.60
C TYR A 120 -15.98 16.50 8.73
N GLN A 121 -14.71 16.12 8.86
CA GLN A 121 -13.78 16.66 9.87
C GLN A 121 -13.59 18.17 9.72
N LYS A 122 -13.54 18.70 8.49
CA LYS A 122 -13.43 20.14 8.21
C LYS A 122 -14.66 20.93 8.67
N ARG A 123 -15.87 20.37 8.53
CA ARG A 123 -17.13 21.04 8.88
C ARG A 123 -17.40 21.09 10.38
N ASN A 124 -16.86 20.13 11.14
CA ASN A 124 -17.13 19.99 12.57
C ASN A 124 -16.12 20.69 13.50
N VAL A 125 -15.23 21.53 12.96
CA VAL A 125 -14.33 22.34 13.79
C VAL A 125 -15.09 23.54 14.36
N ARG A 126 -15.81 23.34 15.47
CA ARG A 126 -16.34 24.43 16.29
C ARG A 126 -15.68 24.32 17.68
N GLY A 127 -14.76 25.24 17.97
CA GLY A 127 -14.05 25.33 19.25
C GLY A 127 -12.66 24.67 19.28
N PRO A 128 -12.00 24.66 20.45
CA PRO A 128 -10.67 24.06 20.62
C PRO A 128 -10.71 22.56 20.29
N THR A 129 -9.92 22.15 19.30
CA THR A 129 -9.87 20.74 18.89
C THR A 129 -8.82 20.00 19.72
N PRO A 130 -9.14 18.87 20.38
CA PRO A 130 -8.15 18.08 21.10
C PRO A 130 -7.01 17.61 20.18
N SER A 131 -5.77 17.56 20.68
CA SER A 131 -4.60 17.16 19.88
C SER A 131 -4.74 15.78 19.23
N SER A 132 -5.43 14.83 19.88
CA SER A 132 -5.72 13.51 19.32
C SER A 132 -6.59 13.57 18.07
N VAL A 133 -7.56 14.48 18.01
CA VAL A 133 -8.43 14.69 16.85
C VAL A 133 -7.65 15.32 15.69
N VAL A 134 -6.72 16.23 16.00
CA VAL A 134 -5.81 16.82 15.00
C VAL A 134 -4.95 15.74 14.36
N ILE A 135 -4.32 14.86 15.16
CA ILE A 135 -3.50 13.75 14.67
C ILE A 135 -4.30 12.81 13.75
N VAL A 136 -5.53 12.43 14.16
CA VAL A 136 -6.40 11.57 13.34
C VAL A 136 -6.76 12.23 12.01
N ARG A 137 -7.00 13.54 12.03
CA ARG A 137 -7.30 14.32 10.82
C ARG A 137 -6.10 14.39 9.88
N GLU A 138 -4.92 14.74 10.40
CA GLU A 138 -3.68 14.77 9.61
C GLU A 138 -3.37 13.40 9.00
N ASN A 139 -3.54 12.31 9.76
CA ASN A 139 -3.37 10.96 9.24
C ASN A 139 -4.38 10.65 8.12
N THR A 140 -5.64 11.04 8.29
CA THR A 140 -6.69 10.86 7.26
C THR A 140 -6.34 11.63 5.98
N ASP A 141 -5.90 12.88 6.10
CA ASP A 141 -5.52 13.73 4.98
C ASP A 141 -4.27 13.19 4.26
N ARG A 142 -3.27 12.70 4.99
CA ARG A 142 -2.09 12.02 4.43
C ARG A 142 -2.49 10.76 3.66
N ARG A 143 -3.34 9.92 4.24
CA ARG A 143 -3.83 8.69 3.58
C ARG A 143 -4.63 9.01 2.32
N LEU A 144 -5.43 10.08 2.34
CA LEU A 144 -6.18 10.53 1.16
C LEU A 144 -5.23 10.97 0.04
N LYS A 145 -4.18 11.72 0.36
CA LYS A 145 -3.15 12.15 -0.60
C LYS A 145 -2.51 10.94 -1.29
N GLU A 146 -2.06 9.98 -0.49
CA GLU A 146 -1.44 8.73 -0.97
C GLU A 146 -2.37 7.92 -1.89
N ALA A 147 -3.61 7.67 -1.45
CA ALA A 147 -4.59 6.91 -2.24
C ALA A 147 -4.97 7.62 -3.55
N THR A 148 -5.05 8.95 -3.53
CA THR A 148 -5.34 9.76 -4.73
C THR A 148 -4.18 9.71 -5.72
N GLU A 149 -2.93 9.73 -5.24
CA GLU A 149 -1.74 9.60 -6.08
C GLU A 149 -1.70 8.25 -6.80
N ILE A 150 -2.03 7.16 -6.11
CA ILE A 150 -2.16 5.82 -6.73
C ILE A 150 -3.18 5.85 -7.87
N LEU A 151 -4.36 6.44 -7.68
CA LEU A 151 -5.36 6.53 -8.75
C LEU A 151 -4.90 7.39 -9.93
N LYS A 152 -4.14 8.46 -9.68
CA LYS A 152 -3.58 9.31 -10.75
C LYS A 152 -2.62 8.50 -11.63
N LEU A 153 -1.74 7.71 -11.01
CA LEU A 153 -0.81 6.83 -11.75
C LEU A 153 -1.57 5.81 -12.63
N LEU A 154 -2.73 5.33 -12.19
CA LEU A 154 -3.57 4.42 -13.01
C LEU A 154 -4.25 5.12 -14.21
N THR A 155 -4.32 6.45 -14.21
CA THR A 155 -4.94 7.25 -15.29
C THR A 155 -3.92 7.88 -16.24
N GLN A 156 -2.62 7.74 -15.95
CA GLN A 156 -1.52 8.24 -16.75
C GLN A 156 -0.68 7.05 -17.24
N PRO A 157 -1.18 6.28 -18.22
CA PRO A 157 -0.47 5.12 -18.76
C PRO A 157 0.85 5.50 -19.43
#